data_AF-A0A3D1QCE4-F1
#
_entry.id   AF-A0A3D1QCE4-F1
#
_cell.length_a   1.000
_cell.length_b   1.000
_cell.length_c   1.000
_cell.angle_alpha   90.00
_cell.angle_beta   90.00
_cell.angle_gamma   90.00
#
_symmetry.space_group_name_H-M   'P 1'
#
loop_
_entity.id
_entity.type
_entity.pdbx_description
1 polymer ?
#
loop_
_entity_poly.entity_id
_entity_poly.type
_entity_poly.pdbx_seq_one_letter_code
_entity_poly.pdbx_strand_id
1 'polypeptide(L)' 'MTDKFAKEGLTFDDVLLIPGRSEVLPNKVDVSTRLTKRIRLEIPIMSA' A
#
# COMPACT_ATOMS: atom_id res chain seq x y z
N MET A 1 -17.00 29.73 0.42
CA MET A 1 -15.60 30.01 0.08
C MET A 1 -15.08 28.80 -0.67
N THR A 2 -14.69 28.95 -1.94
CA THR A 2 -13.98 27.90 -2.67
C THR A 2 -12.61 27.81 -2.01
N ASP A 3 -12.34 26.74 -1.26
CA ASP A 3 -11.08 26.60 -0.54
C ASP A 3 -9.93 26.57 -1.55
N LYS A 4 -9.11 27.63 -1.49
CA LYS A 4 -7.95 27.83 -2.37
C LYS A 4 -6.86 26.78 -2.10
N PHE A 5 -6.89 26.17 -0.92
CA PHE A 5 -5.93 25.18 -0.48
C PHE A 5 -6.60 23.83 -0.38
N ALA A 6 -5.99 22.83 -1.01
CA ALA A 6 -6.39 21.44 -0.84
C ALA A 6 -6.17 20.97 0.62
N LYS A 7 -6.74 19.83 0.98
CA LYS A 7 -6.48 19.19 2.27
C LYS A 7 -4.99 18.87 2.42
N GLU A 8 -4.57 18.75 3.68
CA GLU A 8 -3.25 18.26 4.04
C GLU A 8 -2.96 16.90 3.38
N GLY A 9 -1.77 16.77 2.81
CA GLY A 9 -1.25 15.51 2.27
C GLY A 9 -0.23 14.92 3.22
N LEU A 10 -0.34 13.63 3.51
CA LEU A 10 0.58 12.90 4.39
C LEU A 10 1.59 12.10 3.56
N THR A 11 2.83 12.05 4.03
CA THR A 11 3.92 11.24 3.50
C THR A 11 4.10 9.96 4.33
N PHE A 12 5.07 9.11 3.97
CA PHE A 12 5.33 7.86 4.71
C PHE A 12 5.79 8.10 6.15
N ASP A 13 6.56 9.16 6.40
CA ASP A 13 7.13 9.44 7.73
C ASP A 13 6.11 10.10 8.68
N ASP A 14 4.96 10.57 8.15
CA ASP A 14 3.90 11.19 8.94
C ASP A 14 2.95 10.16 9.58
N VAL A 15 3.04 8.89 9.20
CA VAL A 15 2.04 7.86 9.57
C VAL A 15 2.65 6.54 10.03
N LEU A 16 1.90 5.83 10.87
CA LEU A 16 2.20 4.46 11.27
C LEU A 16 0.98 3.56 11.03
N LEU A 17 1.23 2.31 10.65
CA LEU A 17 0.19 1.28 10.61
C LEU A 17 -0.14 0.81 12.03
N ILE A 18 -1.42 0.79 12.37
CA ILE A 18 -1.90 0.22 13.64
C ILE A 18 -1.97 -1.30 13.48
N PRO A 19 -1.38 -2.10 14.39
CA PRO A 19 -1.49 -3.55 14.33
C PRO A 19 -2.94 -4.05 14.38
N GLY A 20 -3.27 -5.03 13.53
CA GLY A 20 -4.54 -5.74 13.54
C GLY A 20 -4.41 -7.17 14.08
N ARG A 21 -5.53 -7.76 14.52
CA ARG A 21 -5.59 -9.19 14.84
C ARG A 21 -5.27 -10.00 13.57
N SER A 22 -4.35 -10.97 13.67
CA SER A 22 -3.98 -11.84 12.56
C SER A 22 -4.11 -13.33 12.92
N GLU A 23 -4.59 -14.11 11.96
CA GLU A 23 -4.58 -15.58 11.95
C GLU A 23 -3.53 -16.14 10.97
N VAL A 24 -2.82 -15.26 10.25
CA VAL A 24 -1.84 -15.60 9.22
C VAL A 24 -0.43 -15.31 9.72
N LEU A 25 0.49 -16.26 9.49
CA LEU A 25 1.92 -16.08 9.77
C LEU A 25 2.58 -15.32 8.61
N PRO A 26 3.60 -14.47 8.86
CA PRO A 26 4.23 -13.65 7.82
C PRO A 26 4.70 -14.43 6.58
N ASN A 27 5.25 -15.64 6.77
CA ASN A 27 5.71 -16.50 5.68
C ASN A 27 4.59 -17.21 4.90
N LYS A 28 3.33 -17.01 5.29
CA LYS A 28 2.14 -17.57 4.63
C LYS A 28 1.30 -16.49 3.93
N VAL A 29 1.76 -15.25 3.91
CA VAL A 29 1.06 -14.14 3.23
C VAL A 29 1.28 -14.25 1.72
N ASP A 30 0.20 -14.12 0.94
CA ASP A 30 0.27 -13.97 -0.51
C ASP A 30 0.64 -12.52 -0.86
N VAL A 31 1.82 -12.34 -1.45
CA VAL A 31 2.36 -11.03 -1.87
C VAL A 31 2.16 -10.75 -3.36
N SER A 32 1.50 -11.65 -4.10
CA SER A 32 1.23 -11.44 -5.52
C SER A 32 0.31 -10.23 -5.75
N THR A 33 0.53 -9.53 -6.87
CA THR A 33 -0.23 -8.31 -7.20
C THR A 33 -0.50 -8.20 -8.70
N ARG A 34 -1.35 -7.25 -9.09
CA ARG A 34 -1.61 -6.92 -10.50
C ARG A 34 -0.93 -5.60 -10.85
N LEU A 35 0.03 -5.65 -11.75
CA LEU A 35 0.66 -4.44 -12.29
C LEU A 35 -0.30 -3.70 -13.24
N THR A 36 -1.01 -4.45 -14.08
CA THR A 36 -2.06 -3.91 -14.97
C THR A 36 -3.27 -4.83 -14.95
N LYS A 37 -4.34 -4.46 -15.68
CA LYS A 37 -5.52 -5.32 -15.87
C LYS A 37 -5.16 -6.73 -16.37
N ARG A 38 -4.07 -6.86 -17.15
CA ARG A 38 -3.67 -8.12 -17.81
C ARG A 38 -2.36 -8.72 -17.29
N ILE A 39 -1.60 -8.01 -16.45
CA ILE A 39 -0.27 -8.45 -16.01
C ILE A 39 -0.29 -8.67 -14.49
N ARG A 40 0.07 -9.88 -14.06
CA ARG A 40 0.24 -10.27 -12.65
C ARG A 40 1.74 -10.38 -12.32
N LEU A 41 2.10 -9.98 -11.11
CA LEU A 41 3.42 -10.13 -10.52
C LEU A 41 3.31 -11.04 -9.30
N GLU A 42 4.33 -11.86 -9.07
CA GLU A 42 4.40 -12.71 -7.88
C GLU A 42 4.90 -11.93 -6.64
N ILE A 43 5.59 -10.80 -6.84
CA ILE A 43 6.09 -9.92 -5.78
C ILE A 43 5.85 -8.45 -6.21
N PRO A 44 5.44 -7.53 -5.32
CA PRO A 44 5.07 -6.16 -5.67
C PRO A 44 6.30 -5.23 -5.71
N ILE A 45 7.37 -5.64 -6.39
CA ILE A 45 8.63 -4.90 -6.49
C ILE A 45 9.00 -4.72 -7.96
N MET A 46 9.48 -3.53 -8.33
CA MET A 46 9.92 -3.19 -9.67
C MET A 46 11.20 -2.35 -9.61
N SER A 47 12.15 -2.60 -10.51
CA SER A 47 13.30 -1.72 -10.72
C SER A 47 12.88 -0.46 -11.48
N ALA A 48 13.42 0.69 -11.07
CA ALA A 48 13.22 1.97 -11.75
C ALA A 48 13.89 2.01 -13.13
#